data_AF-W5LWE1-F1
#
_entry.id   AF-W5LWE1-F1
#
_cell.length_a   1.000
_cell.length_b   1.000
_cell.length_c   1.000
_cell.angle_alpha   90.00
_cell.angle_beta   90.00
_cell.angle_gamma   90.00
#
_symmetry.space_group_name_H-M   'P 1'
#
loop_
_entity.id
_entity.type
_entity.pdbx_description
1 polymer ?
#
loop_
_entity_poly.entity_id
_entity_poly.type
_entity_poly.pdbx_seq_one_letter_code
_entity_poly.pdbx_strand_id
1 'polypeptide(L)'
;MSSLYASLSRQFFVLLLLIFLLEALSIILFFAYKDEIDRYAQADLKRGLQFFGTEGNIGLTNAWSIVQTDFRCCGVSNHTDWFSVYNDTRVPDSCCLEYSENCGLERPDTWWTAVRPGVQVCLQPCYKQVKSWMQHNLLSLWVSALCTGVTQV
;
A
#
# COMPACT_ATOMS: atom_id res chain seq x y z
N MET A 1 23.45 30.49 29.36
CA MET A 1 23.17 29.04 29.43
C MET A 1 21.70 28.77 29.75
N SER A 2 21.17 29.24 30.88
CA SER A 2 19.75 29.06 31.29
C SER A 2 18.72 29.73 30.38
N SER A 3 19.00 30.92 29.86
CA SER A 3 18.11 31.63 28.92
C SER A 3 17.98 30.95 27.56
N LEU A 4 19.07 30.35 27.06
CA LEU A 4 19.09 29.59 25.81
C LEU A 4 18.29 28.29 25.94
N TYR A 5 18.47 27.55 27.03
CA TYR A 5 17.71 26.33 27.32
C TYR A 5 16.21 26.60 27.44
N ALA A 6 15.82 27.68 28.13
CA ALA A 6 14.41 28.10 28.22
C ALA A 6 13.81 28.52 26.87
N SER A 7 14.61 29.04 25.94
CA SER A 7 14.16 29.37 24.58
C SER A 7 13.94 28.12 23.74
N LEU A 8 14.84 27.14 23.84
CA LEU A 8 14.74 25.88 23.10
C LEU A 8 13.54 25.04 23.55
N SER A 9 13.27 24.96 24.85
CA SER A 9 12.11 24.21 25.38
C SER A 9 10.78 24.79 24.91
N ARG A 10 10.65 26.13 24.85
CA ARG A 10 9.45 26.80 24.32
C ARG A 10 9.22 26.48 22.85
N GLN A 11 10.27 26.54 22.02
CA GLN A 11 10.16 26.24 20.60
C GLN A 11 9.80 24.77 20.36
N PHE A 12 10.44 23.85 21.10
CA PHE A 12 10.13 22.43 21.04
C PHE A 12 8.68 22.13 21.41
N PHE A 13 8.17 22.70 22.50
CA PHE A 13 6.77 22.55 22.90
C PHE A 13 5.80 23.08 21.84
N VAL A 14 6.07 24.26 21.27
CA VAL A 14 5.25 24.82 20.18
C VAL A 14 5.26 23.91 18.95
N LEU A 15 6.41 23.35 18.58
CA LEU A 15 6.52 22.42 17.45
C LEU A 15 5.72 21.12 17.71
N LEU A 16 5.82 20.54 18.90
CA LEU A 16 5.05 19.35 19.26
C LEU A 16 3.54 19.62 19.23
N LEU A 17 3.09 20.76 19.75
CA LEU A 17 1.69 21.15 19.69
C LEU A 17 1.19 21.30 18.24
N LEU A 18 2.00 21.89 17.36
CA LEU A 18 1.66 22.01 15.94
C LEU A 18 1.55 20.65 15.27
N ILE A 19 2.46 19.72 15.56
CA ILE A 19 2.41 18.35 15.02
C ILE A 19 1.14 17.64 15.50
N PHE A 20 0.80 17.73 16.80
CA PHE A 20 -0.42 17.14 17.35
C PHE A 20 -1.69 17.68 16.66
N LEU A 21 -1.76 18.99 16.41
CA LEU A 21 -2.88 19.60 15.69
C LEU A 21 -2.96 19.12 14.24
N LEU A 22 -1.83 18.95 13.56
CA LEU A 22 -1.77 18.41 12.20
C LEU A 22 -2.20 16.94 12.15
N GLU A 23 -1.83 16.12 13.14
CA GLU A 23 -2.28 14.74 13.25
C GLU A 23 -3.79 14.65 13.44
N ALA A 24 -4.34 15.42 14.40
CA ALA A 24 -5.77 15.48 14.64
C ALA A 24 -6.55 15.93 13.38
N LEU A 25 -6.07 16.97 12.70
CA LEU A 25 -6.65 17.44 11.44
C LEU A 25 -6.57 16.37 10.35
N SER A 26 -5.42 15.71 10.19
CA SER A 26 -5.22 14.65 9.18
C SER A 26 -6.17 13.47 9.40
N ILE A 27 -6.40 13.06 10.65
CA ILE A 27 -7.36 12.01 11.00
C ILE A 27 -8.79 12.43 10.61
N ILE A 28 -9.21 13.65 10.98
CA ILE A 28 -10.53 14.18 10.63
C ILE A 28 -10.72 14.21 9.11
N LEU A 29 -9.73 14.73 8.37
CA LEU A 29 -9.77 14.80 6.90
C LEU A 29 -9.80 13.41 6.27
N PHE A 30 -9.00 12.46 6.78
CA PHE A 30 -8.99 11.09 6.29
C PHE A 30 -10.38 10.44 6.37
N PHE A 31 -11.05 10.59 7.51
CA PHE A 31 -12.40 10.05 7.69
C PHE A 31 -13.46 10.81 6.87
N ALA A 32 -13.36 12.14 6.78
CA ALA A 32 -14.29 12.97 6.02
C ALA A 32 -14.22 12.71 4.51
N TYR A 33 -13.01 12.47 3.97
CA TYR A 33 -12.75 12.31 2.53
C TYR A 33 -12.35 10.89 2.13
N LYS A 34 -12.78 9.87 2.91
CA LYS A 34 -12.37 8.47 2.72
C LYS A 34 -12.55 7.95 1.29
N ASP A 35 -13.64 8.31 0.62
CA ASP A 35 -13.97 7.79 -0.71
C ASP A 35 -13.12 8.43 -1.80
N GLU A 36 -12.76 9.70 -1.60
CA GLU A 36 -11.89 10.42 -2.51
C GLU A 36 -10.44 9.97 -2.34
N ILE A 37 -9.99 9.75 -1.10
CA ILE A 37 -8.70 9.13 -0.79
C ILE A 37 -8.60 7.73 -1.40
N ASP A 38 -9.69 6.95 -1.36
CA ASP A 38 -9.73 5.62 -1.99
C ASP A 38 -9.43 5.68 -3.49
N ARG A 39 -10.11 6.60 -4.19
CA ARG A 39 -9.90 6.85 -5.62
C ARG A 39 -8.49 7.33 -5.92
N TYR A 40 -7.98 8.31 -5.17
CA TYR A 40 -6.63 8.84 -5.38
C TYR A 40 -5.57 7.78 -5.14
N ALA A 41 -5.69 6.99 -4.07
CA ALA A 41 -4.75 5.91 -3.78
C ALA A 41 -4.71 4.87 -4.90
N GLN A 42 -5.87 4.44 -5.41
CA GLN A 42 -5.91 3.50 -6.54
C GLN A 42 -5.26 4.10 -7.80
N ALA A 43 -5.54 5.37 -8.12
CA ALA A 43 -4.97 6.04 -9.28
C ALA A 43 -3.44 6.18 -9.16
N ASP A 44 -2.95 6.54 -7.98
CA ASP A 44 -1.52 6.71 -7.71
C ASP A 44 -0.78 5.37 -7.76
N LEU A 45 -1.35 4.32 -7.17
CA LEU A 45 -0.81 2.95 -7.27
C LEU A 45 -0.73 2.47 -8.73
N LYS A 46 -1.75 2.78 -9.55
CA LYS A 46 -1.74 2.42 -10.99
C LYS A 46 -0.64 3.15 -11.75
N ARG A 47 -0.40 4.43 -11.45
CA ARG A 47 0.76 5.17 -12.01
C ARG A 47 2.07 4.55 -11.54
N GLY A 48 2.13 4.14 -10.27
CA GLY A 48 3.27 3.44 -9.68
C GLY A 48 3.67 2.18 -10.45
N LEU A 49 2.71 1.43 -11.01
CA LEU A 49 3.02 0.23 -11.80
C LEU A 49 3.96 0.48 -12.99
N GLN A 50 3.92 1.69 -13.58
CA GLN A 50 4.76 2.04 -14.74
C GLN A 50 6.26 2.05 -14.41
N PHE A 51 6.62 2.16 -13.13
CA PHE A 51 8.00 2.14 -12.68
C PHE A 51 8.49 0.73 -12.29
N PHE A 52 7.63 -0.28 -12.35
CA PHE A 52 7.99 -1.65 -12.02
C PHE A 52 9.04 -2.20 -13.01
N GLY A 53 10.13 -2.76 -12.49
CA GLY A 53 11.23 -3.31 -13.30
C GLY A 53 12.09 -2.25 -14.02
N THR A 54 11.88 -0.96 -13.77
CA THR A 54 12.70 0.12 -14.35
C THR A 54 13.96 0.38 -13.52
N GLU A 55 15.01 0.86 -14.19
CA GLU A 55 16.29 1.20 -13.53
C GLU A 55 16.08 2.25 -12.43
N GLY A 56 16.72 2.06 -11.27
CA GLY A 56 16.56 2.95 -10.11
C GLY A 56 15.31 2.72 -9.25
N ASN A 57 14.37 1.86 -9.67
CA ASN A 57 13.12 1.58 -8.95
C ASN A 57 13.04 0.16 -8.35
N ILE A 58 14.20 -0.39 -7.94
CA ILE A 58 14.29 -1.74 -7.35
C ILE A 58 13.45 -1.86 -6.09
N GLY A 59 13.46 -0.84 -5.22
CA GLY A 59 12.66 -0.83 -3.99
C GLY A 59 11.15 -0.91 -4.26
N LEU A 60 10.67 -0.18 -5.26
CA LEU A 60 9.26 -0.22 -5.68
C LEU A 60 8.88 -1.57 -6.29
N THR A 61 9.76 -2.12 -7.12
CA THR A 61 9.58 -3.45 -7.73
C THR A 61 9.46 -4.51 -6.65
N ASN A 62 10.38 -4.51 -5.67
CA ASN A 62 10.35 -5.44 -4.55
C ASN A 62 9.09 -5.28 -3.69
N ALA A 63 8.66 -4.03 -3.40
CA ALA A 63 7.44 -3.77 -2.65
C ALA A 63 6.21 -4.36 -3.35
N TRP A 64 6.09 -4.19 -4.68
CA TRP A 64 5.02 -4.82 -5.45
C TRP A 64 5.07 -6.34 -5.41
N SER A 65 6.26 -6.94 -5.57
CA SER A 65 6.43 -8.39 -5.48
C SER A 65 5.97 -8.93 -4.12
N ILE A 66 6.39 -8.30 -3.02
CA ILE A 66 6.01 -8.67 -1.64
C ILE A 66 4.48 -8.57 -1.47
N VAL A 67 3.87 -7.45 -1.85
CA VAL A 67 2.43 -7.27 -1.70
C VAL A 67 1.66 -8.34 -2.47
N GLN A 68 2.09 -8.65 -3.69
CA GLN A 68 1.42 -9.67 -4.51
C GLN A 68 1.56 -11.07 -3.95
N THR A 69 2.74 -11.45 -3.44
CA THR A 69 2.96 -12.77 -2.85
C THR A 69 2.26 -12.93 -1.50
N ASP A 70 2.36 -11.93 -0.63
CA ASP A 70 1.84 -12.00 0.75
C ASP A 70 0.31 -11.95 0.77
N PHE A 71 -0.28 -11.10 -0.07
CA PHE A 71 -1.74 -10.95 -0.15
C PHE A 71 -2.39 -11.82 -1.23
N ARG A 72 -1.58 -12.59 -1.99
CA ARG A 72 -2.02 -13.50 -3.05
C ARG A 72 -2.97 -12.82 -4.03
N CYS A 73 -2.52 -11.68 -4.54
CA CYS A 73 -3.31 -10.76 -5.35
C CYS A 73 -2.53 -10.36 -6.61
N CYS A 74 -3.20 -9.81 -7.62
CA CYS A 74 -2.52 -9.33 -8.81
C CYS A 74 -3.12 -8.03 -9.35
N GLY A 75 -2.25 -7.03 -9.53
CA GLY A 75 -2.61 -5.69 -9.97
C GLY A 75 -3.32 -4.85 -8.90
N VAL A 76 -3.53 -3.56 -9.19
CA VAL A 76 -4.15 -2.63 -8.23
C VAL A 76 -5.63 -2.96 -8.07
N SER A 77 -6.33 -2.93 -9.20
CA SER A 77 -7.76 -3.18 -9.36
C SER A 77 -8.03 -4.49 -10.09
N ASN A 78 -7.11 -4.90 -10.96
CA ASN A 78 -7.20 -6.13 -11.74
C ASN A 78 -5.83 -6.52 -12.30
N HIS A 79 -5.60 -7.80 -12.60
CA HIS A 79 -4.38 -8.27 -13.26
C HIS A 79 -4.12 -7.58 -14.60
N THR A 80 -5.19 -7.19 -15.31
CA THR A 80 -5.10 -6.45 -16.58
C THR A 80 -4.44 -5.08 -16.46
N ASP A 81 -4.31 -4.53 -15.23
CA ASP A 81 -3.56 -3.29 -15.00
C ASP A 81 -2.10 -3.44 -15.48
N TRP A 82 -1.54 -4.66 -15.45
CA TRP A 82 -0.18 -4.97 -15.92
C TRP A 82 -0.01 -4.94 -17.44
N PHE A 83 -1.09 -5.11 -18.20
CA PHE A 83 -0.98 -5.19 -19.67
C PHE A 83 -0.51 -3.86 -20.26
N SER A 84 -0.89 -2.75 -19.64
CA SER A 84 -0.42 -1.41 -20.00
C SER A 84 1.04 -1.15 -19.64
N VAL A 85 1.59 -1.89 -18.68
CA VAL A 85 2.98 -1.73 -18.21
C VAL A 85 3.92 -2.51 -19.12
N TYR A 86 3.55 -3.75 -19.43
CA TYR A 86 4.36 -4.63 -20.27
C TYR A 86 4.11 -4.47 -21.78
N ASN A 87 3.04 -3.75 -22.16
CA ASN A 87 2.53 -3.69 -23.54
C ASN A 87 2.25 -5.09 -24.13
N ASP A 88 1.84 -6.03 -23.28
CA ASP A 88 1.60 -7.43 -23.62
C ASP A 88 0.61 -8.05 -22.61
N THR A 89 -0.02 -9.16 -22.97
CA THR A 89 -0.95 -9.90 -22.09
C THR A 89 -0.17 -10.75 -21.08
N ARG A 90 0.59 -10.09 -20.21
CA ARG A 90 1.42 -10.72 -19.18
C ARG A 90 1.32 -10.01 -17.83
N VAL A 91 1.70 -10.73 -16.79
CA VAL A 91 1.81 -10.25 -15.40
C VAL A 91 3.24 -10.48 -14.89
N PRO A 92 3.67 -9.88 -13.77
CA PRO A 92 4.94 -10.26 -13.13
C PRO A 92 4.85 -11.66 -12.52
N ASP A 93 5.99 -12.34 -12.37
CA ASP A 93 6.03 -13.71 -11.81
C ASP A 93 5.55 -13.80 -10.35
N SER A 94 5.59 -12.68 -9.61
CA SER A 94 4.97 -12.56 -8.27
C SER A 94 3.44 -12.72 -8.29
N CYS A 95 2.81 -12.60 -9.45
CA CYS A 95 1.39 -12.90 -9.64
C CYS A 95 1.07 -14.39 -9.88
N CYS A 96 2.06 -15.28 -9.85
CA CYS A 96 1.86 -16.71 -10.03
C CYS A 96 1.53 -17.45 -8.72
N LEU A 97 0.71 -18.50 -8.83
CA LEU A 97 0.33 -19.37 -7.71
C LEU A 97 1.54 -20.02 -7.03
N GLU A 98 2.47 -20.48 -7.85
CA GLU A 98 3.78 -20.99 -7.45
C GLU A 98 4.83 -20.20 -8.20
N TYR A 99 5.87 -19.78 -7.49
CA TYR A 99 6.96 -19.04 -8.11
C TYR A 99 7.68 -19.94 -9.12
N SER A 100 7.71 -19.50 -10.37
CA SER A 100 8.45 -20.11 -11.46
C SER A 100 8.89 -19.01 -12.41
N GLU A 101 10.12 -19.12 -12.90
CA GLU A 101 10.68 -18.15 -13.84
C GLU A 101 9.80 -18.06 -15.10
N ASN A 102 9.44 -16.84 -15.50
CA ASN A 102 8.60 -16.52 -16.67
C ASN A 102 7.16 -17.07 -16.63
N CYS A 103 6.67 -17.53 -15.48
CA CYS A 103 5.29 -17.98 -15.33
C CYS A 103 4.26 -16.89 -15.72
N GLY A 104 4.57 -15.62 -15.43
CA GLY A 104 3.69 -14.49 -15.74
C GLY A 104 3.48 -14.26 -17.24
N LEU A 105 4.34 -14.83 -18.09
CA LEU A 105 4.26 -14.77 -19.56
C LEU A 105 3.77 -16.09 -20.17
N GLU A 106 4.32 -17.22 -19.70
CA GLU A 106 4.17 -18.52 -20.38
C GLU A 106 2.94 -19.32 -19.95
N ARG A 107 2.37 -19.03 -18.76
CA ARG A 107 1.30 -19.85 -18.16
C ARG A 107 0.16 -19.01 -17.55
N PRO A 108 -0.75 -18.49 -18.39
CA PRO A 108 -1.93 -17.74 -17.92
C PRO A 108 -2.86 -18.54 -17.00
N ASP A 109 -2.82 -19.86 -17.10
CA ASP A 109 -3.55 -20.82 -16.26
C ASP A 109 -2.97 -20.98 -14.86
N THR A 110 -1.83 -20.35 -14.52
CA THR A 110 -1.19 -20.45 -13.20
C THR A 110 -1.06 -19.12 -12.47
N TRP A 111 -1.63 -18.03 -12.99
CA TRP A 111 -1.70 -16.76 -12.27
C TRP A 111 -2.67 -16.87 -11.08
N TRP A 112 -2.66 -15.89 -10.16
CA TRP A 112 -3.73 -15.72 -9.15
C TRP A 112 -5.13 -15.49 -9.79
N THR A 113 -5.26 -15.59 -11.12
CA THR A 113 -6.48 -15.55 -11.94
C THR A 113 -6.96 -16.93 -12.39
N ALA A 114 -6.21 -18.00 -12.13
CA ALA A 114 -6.49 -19.33 -12.63
C ALA A 114 -7.78 -19.93 -12.02
N VAL A 115 -8.78 -20.14 -12.87
CA VAL A 115 -10.04 -20.82 -12.54
C VAL A 115 -9.73 -22.30 -12.25
N ARG A 116 -9.73 -22.69 -10.97
CA ARG A 116 -9.77 -24.11 -10.58
C ARG A 116 -11.21 -24.57 -10.39
N PRO A 117 -11.64 -25.71 -10.98
CA PRO A 117 -12.95 -26.28 -10.70
C PRO A 117 -13.11 -26.56 -9.19
N GLY A 118 -14.16 -26.03 -8.57
CA GLY A 118 -14.46 -26.25 -7.14
C GLY A 118 -13.79 -25.30 -6.15
N VAL A 119 -13.00 -24.32 -6.62
CA VAL A 119 -12.38 -23.29 -5.79
C VAL A 119 -12.81 -21.93 -6.32
N GLN A 120 -13.74 -21.27 -5.61
CA GLN A 120 -14.09 -19.88 -5.90
C GLN A 120 -12.99 -18.96 -5.35
N VAL A 121 -11.85 -18.90 -6.03
CA VAL A 121 -10.87 -17.83 -5.78
C VAL A 121 -11.25 -16.66 -6.66
N CYS A 122 -11.97 -15.72 -6.05
CA CYS A 122 -12.19 -14.41 -6.62
C CYS A 122 -10.83 -13.81 -7.01
N LEU A 123 -10.73 -13.26 -8.21
CA LEU A 123 -9.74 -12.24 -8.53
C LEU A 123 -9.79 -11.18 -7.42
N GLN A 124 -8.82 -11.19 -6.51
CA GLN A 124 -8.77 -10.18 -5.46
C GLN A 124 -7.78 -9.10 -5.87
N PRO A 125 -8.25 -7.86 -6.09
CA PRO A 125 -7.37 -6.73 -6.33
C PRO A 125 -6.47 -6.51 -5.11
N CYS A 126 -5.18 -6.22 -5.33
CA CYS A 126 -4.27 -6.00 -4.20
C CYS A 126 -4.73 -4.84 -3.32
N TYR A 127 -5.27 -3.78 -3.92
CA TYR A 127 -5.81 -2.66 -3.16
C TYR A 127 -6.93 -3.09 -2.19
N LYS A 128 -7.84 -3.94 -2.65
CA LYS A 128 -8.94 -4.46 -1.83
C LYS A 128 -8.45 -5.38 -0.72
N GLN A 129 -7.47 -6.24 -1.01
CA GLN A 129 -6.88 -7.15 -0.02
C GLN A 129 -6.16 -6.39 1.09
N VAL A 130 -5.30 -5.43 0.71
CA VAL A 130 -4.58 -4.59 1.67
C VAL A 130 -5.56 -3.76 2.49
N LYS A 131 -6.57 -3.14 1.86
CA LYS A 131 -7.61 -2.39 2.56
C LYS A 131 -8.39 -3.27 3.54
N SER A 132 -8.78 -4.47 3.13
CA SER A 132 -9.45 -5.45 4.00
C SER A 132 -8.57 -5.86 5.18
N TRP A 133 -7.29 -6.11 4.94
CA TRP A 133 -6.32 -6.42 5.99
C TRP A 133 -6.17 -5.27 6.99
N MET A 134 -6.10 -4.01 6.51
CA MET A 134 -6.07 -2.83 7.38
C MET A 134 -7.33 -2.72 8.24
N GLN A 135 -8.51 -3.04 7.68
CA GLN A 135 -9.78 -3.04 8.41
C GLN A 135 -9.85 -4.13 9.48
N HIS A 136 -9.31 -5.32 9.22
CA HIS A 136 -9.24 -6.40 10.22
C HIS A 136 -8.23 -6.09 11.34
N ASN A 137 -7.14 -5.42 11.01
CA ASN A 137 -6.08 -5.05 11.96
C ASN A 137 -6.25 -3.62 12.48
N LEU A 138 -7.48 -3.10 12.46
CA LEU A 138 -7.79 -1.74 12.85
C LEU A 138 -7.35 -1.44 14.30
N LEU A 139 -7.44 -2.43 15.19
CA LEU A 139 -6.93 -2.29 16.57
C LEU A 139 -5.43 -1.97 16.61
N SER A 140 -4.62 -2.63 15.77
CA SER A 140 -3.18 -2.37 15.72
C SER A 140 -2.90 -0.94 15.25
N LEU A 141 -3.65 -0.44 14.27
CA LEU A 141 -3.51 0.94 13.78
C LEU A 141 -3.88 1.96 14.85
N TRP A 142 -4.96 1.73 15.59
CA TRP A 142 -5.35 2.61 16.70
C TRP A 142 -4.34 2.62 17.83
N VAL A 143 -3.74 1.46 18.17
CA VAL A 143 -2.68 1.39 19.17
C VAL A 143 -1.46 2.18 18.73
N SER A 144 -1.02 2.04 17.48
CA SER A 144 0.11 2.82 16.94
C SER A 144 -0.18 4.32 16.99
N ALA A 145 -1.38 4.76 16.58
CA ALA A 145 -1.78 6.16 16.63
C ALA A 145 -1.84 6.71 18.07
N LEU A 146 -2.38 5.92 19.01
CA LEU A 146 -2.40 6.27 20.43
C LEU A 146 -0.99 6.40 21.00
N CYS A 147 -0.10 5.46 20.70
CA CYS A 147 1.29 5.51 21.13
C CYS A 147 1.98 6.78 20.62
N THR A 148 1.80 7.12 19.35
CA THR A 148 2.35 8.37 18.79
C THR A 148 1.81 9.59 19.53
N GLY A 149 0.50 9.68 19.75
CA GLY A 149 -0.10 10.77 20.50
C GLY A 149 0.43 10.88 21.94
N VAL A 150 0.61 9.76 22.64
CA VAL A 150 1.18 9.74 24.00
C VAL A 150 2.65 10.18 24.01
N THR A 151 3.44 9.82 22.99
CA THR A 151 4.85 10.26 22.91
C THR A 151 5.02 11.75 22.62
N GLN A 152 3.99 12.41 22.09
CA GLN A 152 4.01 13.85 21.78
C GLN A 152 3.57 14.74 22.94
N VAL A 153 2.90 14.18 23.95
CA VAL A 153 2.44 14.86 25.18
C VAL A 153 3.51 14.80 26.25
#